data_AF-A0AAP0S0L2-F1
#
_entry.id   AF-A0AAP0S0L2-F1
#
_cell.length_a   1.000
_cell.length_b   1.000
_cell.length_c   1.000
_cell.angle_alpha   90.00
_cell.angle_beta   90.00
_cell.angle_gamma   90.00
#
_symmetry.space_group_name_H-M   'P 1'
#
loop_
_entity.id
_entity.type
_entity.pdbx_description
1 polymer ?
#
loop_
_entity_poly.entity_id
_entity_poly.type
_entity_poly.pdbx_seq_one_letter_code
_entity_poly.pdbx_strand_id
1 'polypeptide(L)'
;MLEESFVPTSNERLMLERECSRSIVRVLACDHDENGSGECERRERGSQWSERLKEGFSPVGFSDDVVDDVKALLKRYRAGWALVVPPHEGEDHSGIYLTWKEEPVVWASAWKP
;
A
#
# COMPACT_ATOMS: atom_id res chain seq x y z
N MET A 1 1.26 -13.74 1.56
CA MET A 1 -0.01 -13.20 1.03
C MET A 1 -0.43 -13.92 -0.25
N LEU A 2 0.24 -13.76 -1.40
CA LEU A 2 -0.21 -14.34 -2.68
C LEU A 2 -0.42 -15.86 -2.64
N GLU A 3 0.53 -16.61 -2.08
CA GLU A 3 0.40 -18.07 -1.90
C GLU A 3 -0.83 -18.48 -1.08
N GLU A 4 -1.27 -17.63 -0.14
CA GLU A 4 -2.41 -17.88 0.74
C GLU A 4 -3.73 -17.35 0.19
N SER A 5 -3.67 -16.51 -0.84
CA SER A 5 -4.82 -15.86 -1.50
C SER A 5 -5.24 -16.55 -2.81
N PHE A 6 -4.35 -17.33 -3.40
CA PHE A 6 -4.57 -18.00 -4.68
C PHE A 6 -4.35 -19.52 -4.57
N VAL A 7 -5.00 -20.30 -5.44
CA VAL A 7 -4.71 -21.74 -5.53
C VAL A 7 -3.30 -21.99 -6.07
N PRO A 8 -2.65 -23.11 -5.73
CA PRO A 8 -1.25 -23.37 -6.10
C PRO A 8 -0.96 -23.27 -7.61
N THR A 9 -1.92 -23.63 -8.46
CA THR A 9 -1.79 -23.61 -9.93
C THR A 9 -2.50 -22.40 -10.59
N SER A 10 -2.71 -21.31 -9.86
CA SER A 10 -3.32 -20.08 -10.42
C SER A 10 -2.40 -19.38 -11.41
N ASN A 11 -2.91 -19.11 -12.62
CA ASN A 11 -2.20 -18.34 -13.63
C ASN A 11 -2.10 -16.85 -13.22
N GLU A 12 -3.12 -16.33 -12.54
CA GLU A 12 -3.14 -14.97 -11.99
C GLU A 12 -2.02 -14.77 -10.97
N ARG A 13 -1.84 -15.72 -10.06
CA ARG A 13 -0.71 -15.74 -9.12
C ARG A 13 0.63 -15.72 -9.85
N LEU A 14 0.79 -16.60 -10.85
CA LEU A 14 2.02 -16.68 -11.63
C LEU A 14 2.33 -15.37 -12.37
N MET A 15 1.31 -14.67 -12.88
CA MET A 15 1.49 -13.36 -13.53
C MET A 15 2.01 -12.30 -12.55
N LEU A 16 1.41 -12.21 -11.36
CA LEU A 16 1.85 -11.28 -10.31
C LEU A 16 3.27 -11.59 -9.82
N GLU A 17 3.60 -12.87 -9.61
CA GLU A 17 4.94 -13.29 -9.17
C GLU A 17 6.02 -12.97 -10.22
N ARG A 18 5.70 -13.14 -11.51
CA ARG A 18 6.60 -12.76 -12.62
C ARG A 18 6.84 -11.26 -12.67
N GLU A 19 5.81 -10.46 -12.43
CA GLU A 19 5.94 -9.00 -12.35
C GLU A 19 6.80 -8.58 -11.16
N CYS A 20 6.51 -9.10 -9.97
CA CYS A 20 7.31 -8.88 -8.77
C CYS A 20 8.78 -9.26 -8.99
N SER A 21 9.05 -10.40 -9.63
CA SER A 21 10.41 -10.83 -9.98
C SER A 21 11.14 -9.83 -10.88
N ARG A 22 10.46 -9.27 -11.88
CA ARG A 22 11.05 -8.22 -12.73
C ARG A 22 11.33 -6.94 -11.95
N SER A 23 10.40 -6.53 -11.08
CA SER A 23 10.57 -5.38 -10.19
C SER A 23 11.77 -5.57 -9.26
N ILE A 24 11.96 -6.76 -8.66
CA ILE A 24 13.13 -7.10 -7.84
C ILE A 24 14.44 -6.92 -8.62
N VAL A 25 14.51 -7.44 -9.86
CA VAL A 25 15.70 -7.29 -10.71
C VAL A 25 15.95 -5.83 -11.04
N ARG A 26 14.91 -5.04 -11.36
CA ARG A 26 15.04 -3.60 -11.62
C ARG A 26 15.59 -2.84 -10.41
N VAL A 27 15.10 -3.14 -9.20
CA VAL A 27 15.54 -2.44 -7.98
C VAL A 27 16.97 -2.81 -7.59
N LEU A 28 17.37 -4.08 -7.77
CA LEU A 28 18.66 -4.59 -7.28
C LEU A 28 19.80 -4.53 -8.32
N ALA A 29 19.49 -4.72 -9.60
CA ALA A 29 20.48 -4.96 -10.65
C ALA A 29 20.51 -3.92 -11.77
N CYS A 30 19.52 -3.03 -11.84
CA CYS A 30 19.57 -1.89 -12.76
C CYS A 30 20.09 -0.66 -12.00
N ASP A 31 21.18 -0.10 -12.52
CA ASP A 31 21.65 1.21 -12.06
C ASP A 31 20.61 2.27 -12.40
N HIS A 32 20.62 3.36 -11.62
CA HIS A 32 19.75 4.49 -11.83
C HIS A 32 20.06 5.05 -13.22
N ASP A 33 19.24 4.75 -14.23
CA ASP A 33 19.38 5.41 -15.53
C ASP A 33 19.41 6.91 -15.25
N GLU A 34 20.55 7.55 -15.51
CA GLU A 34 20.80 8.99 -15.26
C GLU A 34 19.80 9.88 -16.01
N ASN A 35 19.03 9.30 -16.92
CA ASN A 35 17.98 9.94 -17.70
C ASN A 35 16.56 9.85 -17.09
N GLY A 36 16.37 9.27 -15.90
CA GLY A 36 15.14 9.42 -15.11
C GLY A 36 13.84 8.94 -15.76
N SER A 37 13.91 8.14 -16.84
CA SER A 37 12.75 7.69 -17.62
C SER A 37 12.39 6.22 -17.44
N GLY A 38 13.12 5.49 -16.58
CA GLY A 38 12.77 4.12 -16.20
C GLY A 38 11.59 4.08 -15.24
N GLU A 39 10.69 3.11 -15.40
CA GLU A 39 9.60 2.81 -14.46
C GLU A 39 10.16 2.69 -13.04
N CYS A 40 9.93 3.69 -12.18
CA CYS A 40 10.52 3.75 -10.86
C CYS A 40 9.74 2.84 -9.89
N GLU A 41 10.25 1.64 -9.68
CA GLU A 41 9.73 0.64 -8.74
C GLU A 41 10.01 1.00 -7.25
N ARG A 42 10.64 2.16 -6.97
CA ARG A 42 10.99 2.58 -5.61
C ARG A 42 9.79 3.20 -4.91
N ARG A 43 9.03 2.35 -4.22
CA ARG A 43 7.91 2.76 -3.37
C ARG A 43 8.42 3.43 -2.10
N GLU A 44 7.76 4.53 -1.73
CA GLU A 44 7.99 5.24 -0.48
C GLU A 44 6.92 4.89 0.56
N ARG A 45 7.23 5.10 1.84
CA ARG A 45 6.29 4.90 2.95
C ARG A 45 5.21 5.98 2.95
N GLY A 46 4.06 5.67 3.55
CA GLY A 46 2.96 6.63 3.70
C GLY A 46 3.37 7.92 4.44
N SER A 47 4.31 7.86 5.39
CA SER A 47 4.85 9.05 6.07
C SER A 47 5.61 9.97 5.11
N GLN A 48 6.42 9.41 4.22
CA GLN A 48 7.19 10.17 3.22
C GLN A 48 6.26 10.85 2.20
N TRP A 49 5.25 10.11 1.74
CA TRP A 49 4.20 10.69 0.88
C TRP A 49 3.39 11.76 1.59
N SER A 50 3.09 11.57 2.88
CA SER A 50 2.35 12.56 3.67
C SER A 50 3.13 13.86 3.82
N GLU A 51 4.44 13.79 4.09
CA GLU A 51 5.31 14.96 4.18
C GLU A 51 5.31 15.76 2.87
N ARG A 52 5.43 15.09 1.73
CA ARG A 52 5.38 15.74 0.40
C ARG A 52 4.03 16.36 0.09
N LEU A 53 2.93 15.66 0.38
CA LEU A 53 1.59 16.15 0.08
C LEU A 53 1.21 17.35 0.95
N LYS A 54 1.70 17.41 2.19
CA LYS A 54 1.52 18.56 3.09
C LYS A 54 2.09 19.88 2.55
N GLU A 55 2.96 19.86 1.54
CA GLU A 55 3.49 21.08 0.90
C GLU A 55 2.41 21.89 0.18
N GLY A 56 1.33 21.25 -0.28
CA GLY A 56 0.28 21.92 -1.05
C GLY A 56 -1.12 21.35 -0.85
N PHE A 57 -1.30 20.38 0.03
CA PHE A 57 -2.58 19.74 0.32
C PHE A 57 -2.75 19.54 1.81
N SER A 58 -4.00 19.55 2.26
CA SER A 58 -4.37 19.20 3.64
C SER A 58 -4.91 17.77 3.69
N PRO A 59 -4.51 16.96 4.68
CA PRO A 59 -5.03 15.61 4.82
C PRO A 59 -6.51 15.63 5.24
N VAL A 60 -7.26 14.63 4.78
CA VAL A 60 -8.67 14.40 5.11
C VAL A 60 -8.80 13.01 5.73
N GLY A 61 -9.34 12.95 6.94
CA GLY A 61 -9.64 11.68 7.61
C GLY A 61 -10.78 10.94 6.92
N PHE A 62 -10.74 9.61 6.95
CA PHE A 62 -11.88 8.79 6.55
C PHE A 62 -12.94 8.82 7.64
N SER A 63 -14.22 8.83 7.26
CA SER A 63 -15.31 8.73 8.23
C SER A 63 -15.39 7.33 8.83
N ASP A 64 -16.02 7.21 10.00
CA ASP A 64 -16.25 5.92 10.66
C ASP A 64 -17.03 4.95 9.76
N ASP A 65 -18.01 5.45 8.97
CA ASP A 65 -18.75 4.65 8.00
C ASP A 65 -17.83 4.01 6.94
N VAL A 66 -16.88 4.78 6.39
CA VAL A 66 -15.91 4.26 5.42
C VAL A 66 -14.99 3.23 6.06
N VAL A 67 -14.54 3.49 7.29
CA VAL A 67 -13.69 2.58 8.05
C VAL A 67 -14.44 1.26 8.31
N ASP A 68 -15.71 1.32 8.67
CA ASP A 68 -16.54 0.15 8.94
C ASP A 68 -16.90 -0.63 7.67
N ASP A 69 -17.13 0.05 6.54
CA ASP A 69 -17.28 -0.58 5.23
C ASP A 69 -16.02 -1.38 4.84
N VAL A 70 -14.83 -0.82 5.06
CA VAL A 70 -13.57 -1.53 4.81
C VAL A 70 -13.43 -2.72 5.75
N LYS A 71 -13.72 -2.58 7.05
CA LYS A 71 -13.71 -3.73 7.97
C LYS A 71 -14.70 -4.81 7.53
N ALA A 72 -15.88 -4.44 7.06
CA ALA A 72 -16.89 -5.36 6.55
C ALA A 72 -16.46 -6.06 5.27
N LEU A 73 -15.74 -5.36 4.37
CA LEU A 73 -15.12 -5.93 3.19
C LEU A 73 -14.09 -7.01 3.58
N LEU A 74 -13.18 -6.71 4.52
CA LEU A 74 -12.12 -7.64 4.93
C LEU A 74 -12.66 -8.93 5.54
N LYS A 75 -13.81 -8.88 6.23
CA LYS A 75 -14.51 -10.07 6.77
C LYS A 75 -14.95 -11.06 5.68
N ARG A 76 -15.04 -10.65 4.41
CA ARG A 76 -15.40 -11.52 3.28
C ARG A 76 -14.22 -12.33 2.75
N TYR A 77 -13.00 -11.97 3.16
CA TYR A 77 -11.77 -12.63 2.75
C TYR A 77 -11.19 -13.46 3.89
N ARG A 78 -10.15 -14.22 3.57
CA ARG A 78 -9.43 -15.07 4.53
C ARG A 78 -8.93 -14.26 5.74
N ALA A 79 -8.95 -14.89 6.91
CA ALA A 79 -8.35 -14.35 8.13
C ALA A 79 -6.85 -14.04 7.94
N GLY A 80 -6.42 -12.89 8.47
CA GLY A 80 -5.06 -12.37 8.34
C GLY A 80 -5.04 -10.95 7.78
N TRP A 81 -6.09 -10.51 7.10
CA TRP A 81 -6.28 -9.11 6.73
C TRP A 81 -6.76 -8.28 7.92
N ALA A 82 -6.17 -7.11 8.12
CA ALA A 82 -6.65 -6.13 9.09
C ALA A 82 -6.50 -4.70 8.57
N LEU A 83 -7.29 -3.80 9.15
CA LEU A 83 -7.20 -2.36 8.91
C LEU A 83 -6.58 -1.69 10.14
N VAL A 84 -5.51 -0.96 9.93
CA VAL A 84 -4.86 -0.14 10.96
C VAL A 84 -5.14 1.32 10.65
N VAL A 85 -5.82 1.98 11.57
CA VAL A 85 -6.03 3.43 11.57
C VAL A 85 -5.06 4.00 12.60
N PRO A 86 -4.04 4.78 12.20
CA PRO A 86 -3.15 5.45 13.14
C PRO A 86 -3.97 6.34 14.08
N PRO A 87 -3.61 6.43 15.37
CA PRO A 87 -4.29 7.33 16.29
C PRO A 87 -4.22 8.77 15.76
N HIS A 88 -5.33 9.49 15.88
CA HIS A 88 -5.48 10.90 15.48
C HIS A 88 -4.58 11.87 16.27
N GLU A 89 -3.82 11.36 17.26
CA GLU A 89 -2.97 12.13 18.14
C GLU A 89 -1.57 12.28 17.54
N GLY A 90 -1.46 13.21 16.58
CA GLY A 90 -0.20 13.62 15.97
C GLY A 90 -0.40 13.95 14.50
N GLU A 91 0.05 15.14 14.08
CA GLU A 91 -0.07 15.64 12.71
C GLU A 91 0.63 14.73 11.66
N ASP A 92 1.40 13.73 12.06
CA ASP A 92 2.35 13.03 11.18
C ASP A 92 1.84 11.77 10.49
N HIS A 93 0.65 11.27 10.81
CA HIS A 93 0.13 10.04 10.22
C HIS A 93 -1.24 10.23 9.56
N SER A 94 -1.20 10.68 8.31
CA SER A 94 -2.39 10.78 7.46
C SER A 94 -2.67 9.45 6.76
N GLY A 95 -3.93 8.99 6.77
CA GLY A 95 -4.37 7.79 6.06
C GLY A 95 -4.46 6.52 6.90
N ILE A 96 -4.77 5.41 6.23
CA ILE A 96 -5.02 4.08 6.82
C ILE A 96 -4.13 3.03 6.16
N TYR A 97 -3.85 1.96 6.88
CA TYR A 97 -3.04 0.84 6.39
C TYR A 97 -3.86 -0.44 6.32
N LEU A 98 -3.79 -1.10 5.16
CA LEU A 98 -4.18 -2.50 5.04
C LEU A 98 -2.97 -3.36 5.41
N THR A 99 -3.17 -4.29 6.34
CA THR A 99 -2.13 -5.21 6.79
C THR A 99 -2.47 -6.65 6.44
N TRP A 100 -1.44 -7.45 6.19
CA TRP A 100 -1.51 -8.91 6.06
C TRP A 100 -0.64 -9.54 7.14
N LYS A 101 -1.26 -10.21 8.12
CA LYS A 101 -0.59 -10.78 9.31
C LYS A 101 0.29 -9.72 9.98
N GLU A 102 -0.31 -8.58 10.32
CA GLU A 102 0.33 -7.42 10.97
C GLU A 102 1.31 -6.62 10.10
N GLU A 103 1.73 -7.14 8.94
CA GLU A 103 2.62 -6.43 8.01
C GLU A 103 1.84 -5.43 7.15
N PRO A 104 2.20 -4.12 7.13
CA PRO A 104 1.56 -3.13 6.28
C PRO A 104 1.94 -3.33 4.80
N VAL A 105 0.93 -3.49 3.94
CA VAL A 105 1.11 -3.83 2.52
C VAL A 105 0.52 -2.78 1.58
N VAL A 106 -0.50 -2.04 2.02
CA VAL A 106 -1.08 -0.91 1.26
C VAL A 106 -1.35 0.24 2.21
N TRP A 107 -1.03 1.45 1.78
CA TRP A 107 -1.40 2.70 2.43
C TRP A 107 -2.41 3.44 1.56
N ALA A 108 -3.47 3.97 2.19
CA ALA A 108 -4.49 4.77 1.52
C ALA A 108 -4.72 6.07 2.29
N SER A 109 -4.81 7.19 1.57
CA SER A 109 -5.00 8.52 2.15
C SER A 109 -5.89 9.39 1.26
N ALA A 110 -6.53 10.39 1.86
CA ALA A 110 -7.37 11.36 1.16
C ALA A 110 -6.86 12.78 1.47
N TRP A 111 -6.94 13.67 0.48
CA TRP A 111 -6.34 15.00 0.53
C TRP A 111 -7.26 16.01 -0.16
N LYS A 112 -7.25 17.25 0.33
CA LYS A 112 -7.89 18.41 -0.32
C LYS A 112 -6.83 19.44 -0.69
N PRO A 113 -7.04 20.23 -1.76
CA PRO A 113 -6.20 21.39 -2.07
C PRO A 113 -6.13 22.37 -0.90
#